data_AF-D6E6Y6-F1
#
_entry.id   AF-D6E6Y6-F1
#
_cell.length_a   1.000
_cell.length_b   1.000
_cell.length_c   1.000
_cell.angle_alpha   90.00
_cell.angle_beta   90.00
_cell.angle_gamma   90.00
#
_symmetry.space_group_name_H-M   'P 1'
#
loop_
_entity.id
_entity.type
_entity.pdbx_description
1 polymer ?
#
loop_
_entity_poly.entity_id
_entity_poly.type
_entity_poly.pdbx_seq_one_letter_code
_entity_poly.pdbx_strand_id
1 'polypeptide(L)' 'MAEENGFLQSVEEAVRSRPQAPAYRAADGTTMAYGELWKLSDAIAAELAARTDDREPVVVWGTRHRSWWPVSWAA' A
#
# COMPACT_ATOMS: atom_id res chain seq x y z
N MET A 1 -24.79 -0.98 0.32
CA MET A 1 -23.76 -0.45 -0.59
C MET A 1 -22.58 -0.10 0.28
N ALA A 2 -21.47 -0.84 0.18
CA ALA A 2 -20.29 -0.50 0.96
C ALA A 2 -19.83 0.88 0.49
N GLU A 3 -19.65 1.81 1.42
CA GLU A 3 -19.02 3.09 1.15
C GLU A 3 -17.69 2.79 0.44
N GLU A 4 -17.60 3.16 -0.84
CA GLU A 4 -16.38 2.96 -1.61
C GLU A 4 -15.30 3.76 -0.90
N ASN A 5 -14.24 3.07 -0.44
CA ASN A 5 -13.24 3.68 0.42
C ASN A 5 -12.57 4.84 -0.34
N GLY A 6 -12.97 6.08 -0.05
CA GLY A 6 -12.52 7.27 -0.77
C GLY A 6 -11.00 7.45 -0.71
N PHE A 7 -10.34 6.88 0.30
CA PHE A 7 -8.89 6.78 0.35
C PHE A 7 -8.33 5.86 -0.74
N LEU A 8 -8.88 4.66 -0.92
CA LEU A 8 -8.44 3.73 -1.98
C LEU A 8 -8.68 4.31 -3.37
N GLN A 9 -9.81 4.98 -3.60
CA GLN A 9 -10.06 5.67 -4.86
C GLN A 9 -9.02 6.77 -5.13
N SER A 10 -8.70 7.59 -4.12
CA SER A 10 -7.69 8.64 -4.24
C SER A 10 -6.30 8.07 -4.52
N VAL A 11 -5.98 6.93 -3.92
CA VAL A 11 -4.73 6.19 -4.14
C VAL A 11 -4.67 5.65 -5.57
N GLU A 12 -5.72 4.97 -6.05
CA GLU A 12 -5.80 4.45 -7.42
C GLU A 12 -5.65 5.56 -8.46
N GLU A 13 -6.30 6.70 -8.24
CA GLU A 13 -6.19 7.86 -9.14
C GLU A 13 -4.77 8.43 -9.16
N ALA A 14 -4.09 8.51 -8.01
CA ALA A 14 -2.71 8.95 -7.94
C ALA A 14 -1.75 7.99 -8.68
N VAL A 15 -1.95 6.67 -8.53
CA VAL A 15 -1.16 5.64 -9.22
C VAL A 15 -1.36 5.72 -10.74
N ARG A 16 -2.60 5.88 -11.21
CA ARG A 16 -2.91 5.99 -12.64
C ARG A 16 -2.37 7.28 -13.26
N SER A 17 -2.57 8.40 -12.58
CA SER A 17 -2.22 9.71 -13.12
C SER A 17 -0.73 10.02 -13.05
N ARG A 18 -0.02 9.50 -12.03
CA ARG A 18 1.37 9.87 -11.75
C ARG A 18 2.20 8.68 -11.23
N PRO A 19 2.30 7.56 -11.98
CA PRO A 19 2.92 6.33 -11.49
C PRO A 19 4.38 6.47 -11.08
N GLN A 20 5.12 7.41 -11.69
CA GLN A 20 6.54 7.68 -11.42
C GLN A 20 6.78 8.82 -10.43
N ALA A 21 5.72 9.50 -9.96
CA ALA A 21 5.88 10.55 -8.96
C ALA A 21 6.23 9.91 -7.61
N PRO A 22 7.07 10.57 -6.78
CA PRO A 22 7.42 10.06 -5.46
C PRO A 22 6.19 10.09 -4.55
N ALA A 23 5.77 8.91 -4.08
CA ALA A 23 4.72 8.74 -3.06
C ALA A 23 5.29 8.86 -1.65
N TYR A 24 6.55 8.46 -1.49
CA TYR A 24 7.26 8.50 -0.22
C TYR A 24 8.72 8.91 -0.41
N ARG A 25 9.27 9.58 0.61
CA ARG A 25 10.68 9.93 0.72
C ARG A 25 11.19 9.56 2.11
N ALA A 26 12.22 8.73 2.17
CA ALA A 26 12.91 8.33 3.39
C ALA A 26 13.89 9.41 3.86
N ALA A 27 14.32 9.31 5.12
CA ALA A 27 15.28 10.24 5.72
C ALA A 27 16.66 10.23 5.03
N ASP A 28 17.04 9.10 4.41
CA ASP A 28 18.27 8.96 3.62
C ASP A 28 18.15 9.51 2.18
N GLY A 29 17.00 10.11 1.83
CA GLY A 29 16.73 10.66 0.51
C GLY A 29 16.19 9.66 -0.51
N THR A 30 16.13 8.36 -0.18
CA THR A 30 15.52 7.34 -1.03
C THR A 30 14.04 7.64 -1.24
N THR A 31 13.56 7.47 -2.47
CA THR A 31 12.13 7.64 -2.80
C THR A 31 11.51 6.32 -3.23
N MET A 32 10.19 6.25 -3.12
CA MET A 32 9.38 5.17 -3.68
C MET A 32 8.26 5.82 -4.50
N ALA A 33 8.11 5.38 -5.75
CA ALA A 33 7.10 5.92 -6.64
C ALA A 33 5.71 5.35 -6.33
N TYR A 34 4.65 6.07 -6.68
CA TYR A 34 3.26 5.60 -6.53
C TYR A 34 3.05 4.20 -7.14
N GLY A 35 3.57 3.95 -8.34
CA GLY A 35 3.45 2.65 -9.00
C GLY A 35 4.25 1.53 -8.32
N GLU A 36 5.42 1.84 -7.77
CA GLU A 36 6.22 0.86 -7.01
C GLU A 36 5.52 0.49 -5.69
N LEU A 37 5.00 1.49 -4.98
CA LEU A 37 4.26 1.30 -3.74
C LEU A 37 2.99 0.47 -3.98
N TRP A 38 2.21 0.79 -5.02
CA TRP A 38 1.01 0.04 -5.39
C TRP A 38 1.33 -1.44 -5.64
N LYS A 39 2.33 -1.71 -6.49
CA LYS A 39 2.72 -3.09 -6.84
C LYS A 39 3.12 -3.91 -5.62
N LEU A 40 3.88 -3.32 -4.69
CA LEU A 40 4.27 -4.01 -3.46
C LEU A 40 3.08 -4.25 -2.52
N SER A 41 2.16 -3.29 -2.44
CA SER A 41 0.96 -3.38 -1.59
C SER A 41 0.00 -4.44 -2.11
N ASP A 42 -0.24 -4.46 -3.42
CA ASP A 42 -1.07 -5.46 -4.10
C ASP A 42 -0.52 -6.88 -3.91
N ALA A 43 0.81 -7.06 -4.00
CA ALA A 43 1.43 -8.36 -3.74
C ALA A 43 1.23 -8.83 -2.28
N ILE A 44 1.29 -7.92 -1.30
CA ILE A 44 1.03 -8.25 0.11
C ILE A 44 -0.45 -8.61 0.30
N ALA A 45 -1.37 -7.82 -0.26
CA ALA A 45 -2.80 -8.08 -0.18
C ALA A 45 -3.17 -9.43 -0.81
N ALA A 46 -2.59 -9.78 -1.96
CA ALA A 46 -2.78 -11.08 -2.60
C ALA A 46 -2.29 -12.25 -1.73
N GLU A 47 -1.13 -12.10 -1.09
CA GLU A 47 -0.59 -13.10 -0.17
C GLU A 47 -1.40 -13.26 1.12
N LEU A 48 -2.01 -12.18 1.61
CA LEU A 48 -2.93 -12.21 2.75
C LEU A 48 -4.25 -12.89 2.36
N ALA A 49 -4.84 -12.50 1.23
CA ALA A 49 -6.08 -13.07 0.72
C ALA A 49 -5.95 -14.58 0.44
N ALA A 50 -4.75 -15.07 0.09
CA ALA A 50 -4.49 -16.50 -0.09
C ALA A 50 -4.43 -17.29 1.24
N ARG A 51 -4.35 -16.60 2.40
CA ARG A 51 -4.15 -17.20 3.72
C ARG A 51 -5.30 -16.95 4.70
N THR A 52 -6.26 -16.12 4.35
CA THR A 52 -7.40 -15.73 5.21
C THR A 52 -8.71 -15.93 4.47
N ASP A 53 -9.75 -16.36 5.18
CA ASP A 53 -11.06 -16.64 4.56
C ASP A 53 -11.98 -15.41 4.49
N ASP A 54 -11.68 -14.33 5.21
CA ASP A 54 -12.47 -13.09 5.24
C ASP A 54 -11.63 -11.85 5.64
N ARG A 55 -12.28 -10.70 5.87
CA ARG A 55 -11.72 -9.44 6.40
C ARG A 55 -11.29 -9.57 7.87
N GLU A 56 -10.26 -10.38 8.09
CA GLU A 56 -9.66 -10.56 9.41
C GLU A 56 -8.71 -9.41 9.77
N PRO A 57 -8.61 -9.05 11.06
CA PRO A 57 -7.67 -8.02 11.51
C PRO A 57 -6.22 -8.47 11.29
N VAL A 58 -5.43 -7.65 10.58
CA VAL A 58 -4.01 -7.88 10.35
C VAL A 58 -3.18 -7.13 11.38
N VAL A 59 -2.34 -7.84 12.15
CA VAL A 59 -1.36 -7.22 13.05
C VAL A 59 -0.02 -7.08 12.35
N VAL A 60 0.42 -5.85 12.17
CA VAL A 60 1.73 -5.53 11.58
C VAL A 60 2.73 -5.31 12.70
N TRP A 61 3.71 -6.20 12.83
CA TRP A 61 4.76 -6.11 13.83
C TRP A 61 6.11 -5.78 13.20
N GLY A 62 6.74 -4.68 13.63
CA GLY A 62 8.06 -4.28 13.14
C GLY A 62 8.46 -2.84 13.50
N THR A 63 9.71 -2.47 13.25
CA THR A 63 10.20 -1.10 13.38
C THR A 63 9.82 -0.29 12.13
N ARG A 64 9.58 1.03 12.29
CA ARG A 64 9.27 1.94 11.18
C ARG A 64 10.48 2.07 10.25
N HIS A 65 10.57 1.17 9.28
CA HIS A 65 11.58 1.15 8.23
C HIS A 65 10.92 1.25 6.84
N ARG A 66 11.71 1.42 5.78
CA ARG A 66 11.24 1.58 4.39
C ARG A 66 10.24 0.49 3.93
N SER A 67 10.33 -0.72 4.47
CA SER A 67 9.45 -1.87 4.17
C SER A 67 8.03 -1.76 4.75
N TRP A 68 7.75 -0.76 5.59
CA TRP A 68 6.46 -0.64 6.28
C TRP A 68 5.36 -0.02 5.41
N TRP A 69 5.73 0.80 4.42
CA TRP A 69 4.76 1.57 3.63
C TRP A 69 3.85 0.73 2.73
N PRO A 70 4.34 -0.30 2.03
CA PRO A 70 3.45 -1.18 1.26
C PRO A 70 2.39 -1.86 2.12
N VAL A 71 2.69 -2.15 3.40
CA VAL A 71 1.73 -2.77 4.31
C VAL A 71 0.58 -1.81 4.65
N SER A 72 0.84 -0.51 4.71
CA SER A 72 -0.18 0.50 5.04
C SER A 72 -1.25 0.69 3.96
N TRP A 73 -1.01 0.20 2.75
CA TRP A 73 -1.96 0.23 1.64
C TRP A 73 -2.60 -1.14 1.37
N ALA A 74 -2.01 -2.21 1.90
CA ALA A 74 -2.48 -3.58 1.72
C ALA A 74 -3.53 -4.02 2.75
N ALA A 75 -3.66 -3.27 3.86
CA ALA A 75 -4.53 -3.57 5.00
C ALA A 75 -5.80 -2.69 5.03
#